data_AF-A0A1G7HFU0-F1
#
_entry.id   AF-A0A1G7HFU0-F1
#
_cell.length_a   1.000
_cell.length_b   1.000
_cell.length_c   1.000
_cell.angle_alpha   90.00
_cell.angle_beta   90.00
_cell.angle_gamma   90.00
#
_symmetry.space_group_name_H-M   'P 1'
#
loop_
_entity.id
_entity.type
_entity.pdbx_description
1 polymer ?
#
loop_
_entity_poly.entity_id
_entity_poly.type
_entity_poly.pdbx_seq_one_letter_code
_entity_poly.pdbx_strand_id
1 'polypeptide(L)' 'MFAFLAAHRRELFADELFADLFAAGRGRPSVPVEVVASVLVLQTLHGLSDREAVEALTFDLRWKAAC' A
#
# COMPACT_ATOMS: atom_id res chain seq x y z
N MET A 1 -8.07 -12.00 -2.21
CA MET A 1 -7.32 -10.77 -2.48
C MET A 1 -6.46 -10.33 -1.28
N PHE A 2 -7.04 -10.03 -0.11
CA PHE A 2 -6.25 -9.57 1.06
C PHE A 2 -5.07 -10.48 1.43
N ALA A 3 -5.30 -11.79 1.58
CA ALA A 3 -4.22 -12.75 1.89
C ALA A 3 -3.14 -12.83 0.80
N PHE A 4 -3.51 -12.59 -0.46
CA PHE A 4 -2.56 -12.57 -1.58
C PHE A 4 -1.63 -11.36 -1.49
N LEU A 5 -2.18 -10.16 -1.24
CA LEU A 5 -1.36 -8.96 -1.00
C LEU A 5 -0.52 -9.10 0.27
N ALA A 6 -1.08 -9.67 1.34
CA ALA A 6 -0.33 -9.94 2.57
C ALA A 6 0.91 -10.81 2.32
N ALA A 7 0.81 -11.80 1.44
CA ALA A 7 1.91 -12.70 1.09
C ALA A 7 2.89 -12.10 0.06
N HIS A 8 2.39 -11.37 -0.94
CA HIS A 8 3.17 -11.06 -2.15
C HIS A 8 3.39 -9.57 -2.42
N ARG A 9 2.89 -8.64 -1.60
CA ARG A 9 2.98 -7.19 -1.90
C ARG A 9 4.40 -6.68 -2.17
N ARG A 10 5.42 -7.23 -1.52
CA ARG A 10 6.82 -6.85 -1.76
C ARG A 10 7.36 -7.33 -3.09
N GLU A 11 6.85 -8.44 -3.60
CA GLU A 11 7.19 -8.94 -4.94
C GLU A 11 6.44 -8.14 -6.02
N LEU A 12 5.19 -7.76 -5.73
CA LEU A 12 4.34 -6.98 -6.65
C LEU A 12 4.76 -5.51 -6.75
N PHE A 13 5.24 -4.95 -5.65
CA PHE A 13 5.63 -3.54 -5.50
C PHE A 13 7.06 -3.44 -4.98
N ALA A 14 8.00 -4.04 -5.72
CA ALA A 14 9.41 -4.01 -5.36
C ALA A 14 9.96 -2.57 -5.32
N ASP A 15 10.86 -2.26 -4.38
CA ASP A 15 11.41 -0.92 -4.16
C ASP A 15 12.05 -0.34 -5.42
N GLU A 16 12.65 -1.20 -6.25
CA GLU A 16 13.32 -0.81 -7.49
C GLU A 16 12.36 -0.16 -8.51
N LEU A 17 11.06 -0.49 -8.45
CA LEU A 17 10.04 0.12 -9.32
C LEU A 17 9.79 1.59 -9.00
N PHE A 18 10.18 2.03 -7.80
CA PHE A 18 9.91 3.38 -7.29
C PHE A 18 11.20 4.14 -6.94
N ALA A 19 12.36 3.55 -7.22
CA ALA A 19 13.66 4.10 -6.82
C ALA A 19 13.94 5.49 -7.41
N ASP A 20 13.36 5.80 -8.57
CA ASP A 20 13.45 7.11 -9.24
C ASP A 20 12.58 8.19 -8.57
N LEU A 21 11.57 7.80 -7.78
CA LEU A 21 10.69 8.73 -7.04
C LEU A 21 11.32 9.27 -5.75
N PHE A 22 12.39 8.64 -5.24
CA PHE A 22 13.02 9.04 -3.99
C PHE A 22 14.45 9.54 -4.22
N ALA A 23 14.75 10.73 -3.69
CA ALA A 23 16.11 11.25 -3.70
C ALA A 23 17.01 10.45 -2.74
N ALA A 24 18.07 9.83 -3.28
CA ALA A 24 19.04 9.11 -2.46
C ALA A 24 19.64 10.03 -1.37
N GLY A 25 19.52 9.62 -0.11
CA GLY A 25 20.13 10.29 1.03
C GLY A 25 19.45 11.60 1.50
N ARG A 26 18.26 11.95 0.98
CA ARG A 26 17.49 13.12 1.44
C ARG A 26 16.01 12.77 1.59
N GLY A 27 15.46 12.94 2.79
CA GLY A 27 14.04 12.74 3.04
C GLY A 27 13.72 12.46 4.50
N ARG A 28 12.45 12.62 4.87
CA ARG A 28 11.90 12.08 6.12
C ARG A 28 11.71 10.56 5.97
N PRO A 29 11.64 9.78 7.06
CA PRO A 29 11.24 8.38 6.97
C PRO A 29 9.89 8.29 6.28
N SER A 30 9.88 7.74 5.06
CA SER A 30 8.67 7.55 4.27
C SER A 30 7.99 6.25 4.66
N VAL A 31 6.66 6.21 4.56
CA VAL A 31 5.94 4.93 4.57
C VAL A 31 6.43 4.12 3.37
N PRO A 32 6.74 2.81 3.54
CA PRO A 32 7.14 1.97 2.42
C PRO A 32 6.10 1.99 1.29
N VAL A 33 6.54 2.09 0.04
CA VAL A 33 5.62 2.33 -1.09
C VAL A 33 4.69 1.16 -1.32
N GLU A 34 5.12 -0.07 -1.04
CA GLU A 34 4.30 -1.26 -1.16
C GLU A 34 3.04 -1.20 -0.30
N VAL A 35 3.06 -0.46 0.82
CA VAL A 35 1.89 -0.23 1.68
C VAL A 35 0.89 0.68 0.96
N VAL A 36 1.35 1.82 0.45
CA VAL A 36 0.49 2.80 -0.24
C VAL A 36 -0.06 2.21 -1.54
N ALA A 37 0.76 1.49 -2.30
CA ALA A 37 0.34 0.79 -3.50
C ALA A 37 -0.74 -0.27 -3.20
N SER A 38 -0.59 -1.02 -2.11
CA SER A 38 -1.61 -1.99 -1.66
C SER A 38 -2.94 -1.30 -1.30
N VAL A 39 -2.90 -0.14 -0.64
CA VAL A 39 -4.10 0.67 -0.34
C VAL A 39 -4.79 1.13 -1.62
N LEU A 40 -4.05 1.66 -2.60
CA LEU A 40 -4.62 2.14 -3.87
C LEU A 40 -5.24 1.01 -4.70
N VAL A 41 -4.61 -0.18 -4.71
CA VAL A 41 -5.16 -1.36 -5.39
C VAL A 41 -6.46 -1.81 -4.72
N LEU A 42 -6.47 -1.93 -3.39
CA LEU A 42 -7.66 -2.34 -2.65
C LEU A 42 -8.79 -1.31 -2.80
N GLN A 43 -8.47 -0.02 -2.72
CA GLN A 43 -9.42 1.07 -2.94
C GLN A 43 -10.08 0.94 -4.32
N THR A 44 -9.27 0.76 -5.36
CA THR A 44 -9.75 0.63 -6.74
C THR A 44 -10.65 -0.60 -6.92
N LEU A 45 -10.23 -1.75 -6.40
CA LEU A 45 -10.97 -3.01 -6.56
C LEU A 45 -12.26 -3.06 -5.75
N HIS A 46 -12.33 -2.30 -4.66
CA HIS A 46 -13.54 -2.15 -3.85
C HIS A 46 -14.41 -0.95 -4.25
N GLY A 47 -13.97 -0.12 -5.20
CA GLY A 47 -14.70 1.07 -5.65
C GLY A 47 -14.88 2.13 -4.57
N LEU A 48 -13.93 2.24 -3.64
CA LEU A 48 -14.01 3.13 -2.48
C LEU A 48 -13.50 4.54 -2.80
N SER A 49 -14.11 5.54 -2.19
CA SER A 49 -13.52 6.87 -2.07
C SER A 49 -12.30 6.84 -1.13
N ASP A 50 -11.45 7.88 -1.19
CA ASP A 50 -10.30 8.01 -0.30
C ASP A 50 -10.72 7.96 1.18
N ARG A 51 -11.85 8.59 1.52
CA ARG A 51 -12.36 8.61 2.89
C ARG A 51 -12.75 7.21 3.36
N GLU A 52 -13.45 6.45 2.52
CA GLU A 52 -13.85 5.07 2.83
C GLU A 52 -12.64 4.13 2.89
N ALA A 53 -11.65 4.32 2.02
CA ALA A 53 -10.40 3.56 2.07
C ALA A 53 -9.62 3.82 3.37
N VAL A 54 -9.57 5.07 3.84
CA VAL A 54 -8.97 5.42 5.15
C VAL A 54 -9.72 4.77 6.30
N GLU A 55 -11.06 4.77 6.26
CA GLU A 55 -11.88 4.12 7.27
C GLU A 55 -11.64 2.59 7.29
N ALA A 56 -11.62 1.96 6.12
CA ALA A 56 -11.29 0.54 5.98
C ALA A 56 -9.88 0.22 6.50
N LEU A 57 -8.88 1.03 6.16
CA LEU A 57 -7.51 0.86 6.67
C LEU A 57 -7.45 1.00 8.21
N THR A 58 -8.27 1.89 8.77
CA THR A 58 -8.29 2.14 10.22
C THR A 58 -8.97 1.03 11.00
N PHE A 59 -10.07 0.46 10.47
CA PHE A 59 -10.95 -0.42 11.24
C PHE A 59 -11.07 -1.86 10.72
N ASP A 60 -10.63 -2.18 9.50
CA ASP A 60 -10.68 -3.55 8.95
C ASP A 60 -9.33 -4.26 9.09
N LEU A 61 -9.31 -5.34 9.88
CA LEU A 61 -8.10 -6.15 10.09
C LEU A 61 -7.58 -6.80 8.80
N ARG A 62 -8.44 -7.07 7.81
CA ARG A 62 -8.03 -7.63 6.52
C ARG A 62 -7.21 -6.63 5.71
N TRP A 63 -7.58 -5.34 5.78
CA TRP A 63 -6.81 -4.24 5.17
C TRP A 63 -5.46 -4.07 5.85
N LYS A 64 -5.42 -4.12 7.19
CA LYS A 64 -4.18 -4.05 7.98
C LYS A 64 -3.25 -5.25 7.75
N ALA A 65 -3.78 -6.42 7.45
CA ALA A 65 -2.97 -7.58 7.10
C ALA A 65 -2.41 -7.49 5.68
N ALA A 66 -3.15 -6.86 4.76
CA ALA A 66 -2.79 -6.76 3.35
C ALA A 66 -1.80 -5.64 3.02
N CYS A 67 -1.71 -4.60 3.86
CA CYS A 67 -0.82 -3.45 3.70
C CYS A 67 0.29 -3.51 4.76
#